data_AF-A0A8C5FX64-F1
#
_entry.id   AF-A0A8C5FX64-F1
#
_cell.length_a   1.000
_cell.length_b   1.000
_cell.length_c   1.000
_cell.angle_alpha   90.00
_cell.angle_beta   90.00
_cell.angle_gamma   90.00
#
_symmetry.space_group_name_H-M   'P 1'
#
loop_
_entity.id
_entity.type
_entity.pdbx_description
1 polymer ?
#
loop_
_entity_poly.entity_id
_entity_poly.type
_entity_poly.pdbx_seq_one_letter_code
_entity_poly.pdbx_strand_id
1 'polypeptide(L)'
;MAPSSKADKDHKQKQRKHKEHVVKLLTRGKLSGQFSQRLFRKLPPRVCVPLKNIVSEEFLRAGHIFLGFTKCGRYVLSYTSDCGEDDDFSFYTYHLYWWEFNLHSRLKQVHHVRLFAGEEIYSDLYLTVCEWPNDRSKIVIFGFNTRCSSSVLMNLMMSDENNRDIYITIASMPPAAPCTQCSPPPACLEHGYVLNSRYQVVYPFPTFQPAFQLKKDQVILLNTSYSLVACSVSLCPDQQQSSQILYSRGAAPAESASSRDSSSPPSPGRAPPSPGRPPSSPGRAQAALRVREFAADLFRRSQGGGREEGGEKEAPLCTAGRGGDPETVCVEQLTLDFEYLINEAIRSDAAWAPLFCSFSDYDVVILEVCPDTNTVMINIGLLLLAFASSEEEHCRPNTYHSNLQVSWDLNTGLCCTVGVGNLTEVKGQTSGSVWSSYRKSCVNTVMKWLVPESSSRYINRMTNEALHKGSSLQVLADSDRCTWIVL
;
A
#
# COMPACT_ATOMS: atom_id res chain seq x y z
N MET A 1 17.95 -53.37 13.61
CA MET A 1 18.84 -54.19 12.75
C MET A 1 18.78 -53.60 11.36
N ALA A 2 19.93 -53.19 10.83
CA ALA A 2 20.07 -52.67 9.47
C ALA A 2 20.04 -53.81 8.44
N PRO A 3 19.71 -53.48 7.19
CA PRO A 3 20.48 -54.02 6.08
C PRO A 3 21.12 -52.89 5.25
N SER A 4 22.39 -53.14 4.95
CA SER A 4 23.28 -52.37 4.09
C SER A 4 22.81 -52.38 2.63
N SER A 5 22.83 -51.23 1.96
CA SER A 5 23.00 -51.15 0.50
C SER A 5 24.01 -50.06 0.16
N LYS A 6 25.20 -50.50 -0.27
CA LYS A 6 26.14 -49.68 -1.04
C LYS A 6 25.82 -49.83 -2.53
N ALA A 7 26.09 -48.76 -3.25
CA ALA A 7 26.19 -48.63 -4.70
C ALA A 7 24.88 -48.35 -5.45
N ASP A 8 24.57 -47.05 -5.59
CA ASP A 8 24.53 -46.48 -6.94
C ASP A 8 25.08 -45.06 -6.91
N LYS A 9 26.26 -44.88 -7.53
CA LYS A 9 26.82 -43.56 -7.83
C LYS A 9 26.09 -43.03 -9.05
N ASP A 10 24.92 -42.44 -8.81
CA ASP A 10 24.23 -41.67 -9.82
C ASP A 10 25.04 -40.40 -10.11
N HIS A 11 25.81 -40.45 -11.20
CA HIS A 11 26.40 -39.31 -11.87
C HIS A 11 25.28 -38.38 -12.37
N LYS A 12 24.72 -37.56 -11.48
CA LYS A 12 23.99 -36.35 -11.88
C LYS A 12 25.00 -35.37 -12.48
N GLN A 13 25.31 -35.57 -13.76
CA GLN A 13 25.87 -34.51 -14.61
C GLN A 13 24.96 -33.30 -14.46
N LYS A 14 25.42 -32.29 -13.71
CA LYS A 14 24.85 -30.95 -13.71
C LYS A 14 24.86 -30.49 -15.17
N GLN A 15 23.70 -30.53 -15.84
CA GLN A 15 23.49 -29.80 -17.08
C GLN A 15 23.89 -28.36 -16.83
N ARG A 16 25.09 -27.97 -17.29
CA ARG A 16 25.54 -26.57 -17.26
C ARG A 16 24.56 -25.82 -18.15
N LYS A 17 23.57 -25.15 -17.55
CA LYS A 17 22.66 -24.23 -18.24
C LYS A 17 23.54 -23.34 -19.12
N HIS A 18 23.43 -23.51 -20.44
CA HIS A 18 24.23 -22.76 -21.41
C HIS A 18 23.83 -21.30 -21.26
N LYS A 19 24.61 -20.51 -20.51
CA LYS A 19 24.38 -19.07 -20.38
C LYS A 19 24.77 -18.45 -21.72
N GLU A 20 23.81 -17.82 -22.39
CA GLU A 20 24.09 -17.11 -23.63
C GLU A 20 25.14 -16.03 -23.38
N HIS A 21 26.15 -15.98 -24.26
CA HIS A 21 27.21 -14.99 -24.16
C HIS A 21 26.69 -13.59 -24.48
N VAL A 22 27.09 -12.56 -23.72
CA VAL A 22 26.59 -11.19 -23.89
C VAL A 22 26.72 -10.68 -25.32
N VAL A 23 27.84 -10.99 -25.99
CA VAL A 23 28.07 -10.60 -27.39
C VAL A 23 27.05 -11.25 -28.33
N LYS A 24 26.67 -12.51 -28.11
CA LYS A 24 25.66 -13.19 -28.93
C LYS A 24 24.29 -12.52 -28.78
N LEU A 25 23.92 -12.15 -27.55
CA LEU A 25 22.68 -11.43 -27.27
C LEU A 25 22.66 -10.04 -27.91
N LEU A 26 23.78 -9.31 -27.87
CA LEU A 26 23.90 -8.00 -28.53
C LEU A 26 23.81 -8.12 -30.06
N THR A 27 24.50 -9.07 -30.66
CA THR A 27 24.40 -9.32 -32.11
C THR A 27 22.98 -9.69 -32.51
N ARG A 28 22.31 -10.55 -31.73
CA ARG A 28 20.90 -10.89 -31.96
C ARG A 28 19.99 -9.66 -31.87
N GLY A 29 20.17 -8.81 -30.85
CA GLY A 29 19.40 -7.57 -30.70
C GLY A 29 19.60 -6.60 -31.86
N LYS A 30 20.83 -6.48 -32.39
CA LYS A 30 21.11 -5.66 -33.59
C LYS A 30 20.39 -6.19 -34.83
N LEU A 31 20.38 -7.52 -35.01
CA LEU A 31 19.74 -8.15 -36.17
C LEU A 31 18.21 -8.14 -36.09
N SER A 32 17.63 -8.33 -34.90
CA SER A 32 16.18 -8.35 -34.71
C SER A 32 15.56 -6.97 -34.45
N GLY A 33 16.38 -5.96 -34.17
CA GLY A 33 15.93 -4.64 -33.69
C GLY A 33 15.33 -4.66 -32.28
N GLN A 34 15.36 -5.81 -31.58
CA GLN A 34 14.72 -5.96 -30.27
C GLN A 34 15.74 -5.87 -29.14
N PHE A 35 15.75 -4.74 -28.44
CA PHE A 35 16.47 -4.55 -27.19
C PHE A 35 15.48 -4.43 -26.04
N SER A 36 15.36 -5.48 -25.24
CA SER A 36 14.56 -5.48 -24.01
C SER A 36 15.42 -5.92 -22.83
N GLN A 37 15.28 -5.25 -21.68
CA GLN A 37 15.94 -5.65 -20.43
C GLN A 37 15.68 -7.12 -20.07
N ARG A 38 14.50 -7.66 -20.42
CA ARG A 38 14.14 -9.06 -20.18
C ARG A 38 15.09 -10.04 -20.88
N LEU A 39 15.65 -9.66 -22.04
CA LEU A 39 16.65 -10.47 -22.76
C LEU A 39 17.94 -10.62 -21.96
N PHE A 40 18.32 -9.59 -21.19
CA PHE A 40 19.57 -9.54 -20.44
C PHE A 40 19.43 -10.05 -19.00
N ARG A 41 18.22 -10.37 -18.52
CA ARG A 41 17.93 -10.76 -17.13
C ARG A 41 18.72 -11.96 -16.61
N LYS A 42 19.14 -12.89 -17.48
CA LYS A 42 19.92 -14.08 -17.11
C LYS A 42 21.43 -13.82 -16.97
N LEU A 43 21.88 -12.62 -17.34
CA LEU A 43 23.29 -12.24 -17.28
C LEU A 43 23.65 -11.70 -15.89
N PRO A 44 24.92 -11.82 -15.47
CA PRO A 44 25.42 -11.16 -14.26
C PRO A 44 25.24 -9.62 -14.33
N PRO A 45 25.29 -8.92 -13.18
CA PRO A 45 25.36 -7.47 -13.16
C PRO A 45 26.51 -6.97 -14.03
N ARG A 46 26.32 -5.80 -14.63
CA ARG A 46 27.33 -5.14 -15.47
C ARG A 46 28.39 -4.44 -14.65
N VAL A 47 27.98 -3.88 -13.51
CA VAL A 47 28.83 -3.11 -12.62
C VAL A 47 28.49 -3.50 -11.19
N CYS A 48 29.53 -3.76 -10.39
CA CYS A 48 29.44 -3.97 -8.96
C CYS A 48 30.36 -2.97 -8.27
N VAL A 49 29.82 -2.17 -7.36
CA VAL A 49 30.57 -1.15 -6.63
C VAL A 49 30.48 -1.43 -5.13
N PRO A 50 31.61 -1.61 -4.42
CA PRO A 50 31.59 -1.73 -2.96
C PRO A 50 31.13 -0.41 -2.31
N LEU A 51 30.21 -0.47 -1.35
CA LEU A 51 29.69 0.71 -0.65
C LEU A 51 30.83 1.54 -0.04
N LYS A 52 31.79 0.88 0.61
CA LYS A 52 32.98 1.50 1.21
C LYS A 52 33.82 2.34 0.24
N ASN A 53 33.72 2.11 -1.07
CA ASN A 53 34.48 2.87 -2.06
C ASN A 53 33.77 4.18 -2.47
N ILE A 54 32.45 4.25 -2.26
CA ILE A 54 31.61 5.38 -2.70
C ILE A 54 31.01 6.17 -1.54
N VAL A 55 31.05 5.65 -0.31
CA VAL A 55 30.61 6.35 0.90
C VAL A 55 31.81 6.87 1.68
N SER A 56 31.72 8.11 2.18
CA SER A 56 32.73 8.65 3.09
C SER A 56 32.61 8.01 4.48
N GLU A 57 33.75 7.74 5.12
CA GLU A 57 33.83 7.14 6.48
C GLU A 57 33.00 7.88 7.53
N GLU A 58 32.85 9.20 7.40
CA GLU A 58 32.01 10.03 8.26
C GLU A 58 30.55 9.57 8.29
N PHE A 59 29.97 9.27 7.13
CA PHE A 59 28.58 8.80 7.04
C PHE A 59 28.43 7.34 7.50
N LEU A 60 29.47 6.52 7.35
CA LEU A 60 29.43 5.17 7.94
C LEU A 60 29.40 5.23 9.46
N ARG A 61 30.16 6.16 10.07
CA ARG A 61 30.17 6.38 11.52
C ARG A 61 28.90 7.05 12.04
N ALA A 62 28.24 7.87 11.21
CA ALA A 62 26.95 8.48 11.53
C ALA A 62 25.76 7.49 11.51
N GLY A 63 26.00 6.18 11.32
CA GLY A 63 24.96 5.17 11.48
C GLY A 63 23.96 5.09 10.32
N HIS A 64 24.32 5.52 9.12
CA HIS A 64 23.43 5.43 7.96
C HIS A 64 23.14 3.98 7.55
N ILE A 65 21.85 3.65 7.46
CA ILE A 65 21.34 2.36 7.01
C ILE A 65 20.81 2.52 5.59
N PHE A 66 21.55 1.99 4.61
CA PHE A 66 21.18 2.08 3.20
C PHE A 66 20.03 1.13 2.85
N LEU A 67 19.05 1.65 2.11
CA LEU A 67 17.77 1.00 1.82
C LEU A 67 17.71 0.40 0.41
N GLY A 68 18.14 1.17 -0.60
CA GLY A 68 18.01 0.77 -1.99
C GLY A 68 18.09 1.91 -2.98
N PHE A 69 17.96 1.56 -4.26
CA PHE A 69 17.86 2.50 -5.36
C PHE A 69 16.41 2.96 -5.56
N THR A 70 16.25 4.25 -5.86
CA THR A 70 15.02 4.79 -6.45
C THR A 70 14.74 4.16 -7.82
N LYS A 71 13.49 4.14 -8.28
CA LYS A 71 13.10 3.55 -9.59
C LYS A 71 13.83 4.21 -10.76
N CYS A 72 14.13 5.49 -10.66
CA CYS A 72 14.92 6.20 -11.67
C CYS A 72 16.42 5.90 -11.57
N GLY A 73 16.86 5.10 -10.59
CA GLY A 73 18.23 4.69 -10.28
C GLY A 73 19.23 5.84 -10.06
N ARG A 74 18.74 7.08 -9.98
CA ARG A 74 19.59 8.27 -9.80
C ARG A 74 19.99 8.44 -8.35
N TYR A 75 19.09 8.07 -7.43
CA TYR A 75 19.31 8.20 -6.01
C TYR A 75 19.38 6.85 -5.32
N VAL A 76 20.27 6.75 -4.36
CA VAL A 76 20.28 5.71 -3.32
C VAL A 76 19.73 6.34 -2.04
N LEU A 77 18.86 5.63 -1.34
CA LEU A 77 18.28 6.12 -0.09
C LEU A 77 18.95 5.46 1.12
N SER A 78 19.10 6.22 2.20
CA SER A 78 19.46 5.70 3.52
C SER A 78 18.67 6.42 4.61
N TYR A 79 18.58 5.82 5.79
CA TYR A 79 18.02 6.46 6.98
C TYR A 79 18.98 6.38 8.17
N THR A 80 18.79 7.25 9.16
CA THR A 80 19.42 7.15 10.49
C THR A 80 18.34 6.96 11.55
N SER A 81 18.71 6.33 12.66
CA SER A 81 17.92 6.20 13.89
C SER A 81 18.74 6.81 15.00
N ASP A 82 18.47 8.07 15.33
CA ASP A 82 19.21 8.83 16.34
C ASP A 82 18.48 8.67 17.67
N CYS A 83 19.14 8.05 18.66
CA CYS A 83 18.61 7.92 20.03
C CYS A 83 19.03 9.14 20.84
N GLY A 84 18.07 9.96 21.22
CA GLY A 84 18.27 10.97 22.26
C GLY A 84 18.12 10.34 23.63
N GLU A 85 19.10 10.58 24.50
CA GLU A 85 19.02 10.25 25.92
C GLU A 85 18.61 11.52 26.67
N ASP A 86 17.41 11.52 27.24
CA ASP A 86 17.07 12.39 28.36
C ASP A 86 17.20 11.57 29.65
N ASP A 87 17.46 12.21 30.79
CA ASP A 87 17.89 11.56 32.05
C ASP A 87 17.03 10.35 32.50
N ASP A 88 15.80 10.19 31.99
CA ASP A 88 14.90 9.06 32.28
C ASP A 88 14.31 8.32 31.05
N PHE A 89 14.45 8.82 29.81
CA PHE A 89 13.79 8.24 28.61
C PHE A 89 14.62 8.30 27.33
N SER A 90 14.57 7.21 26.54
CA SER A 90 15.12 7.17 25.19
C SER A 90 14.05 7.55 24.16
N PHE A 91 14.32 8.56 23.34
CA PHE A 91 13.48 8.93 22.20
C PHE A 91 14.23 8.76 20.89
N TYR A 92 13.52 8.29 19.86
CA TYR A 92 14.08 8.00 18.55
C TYR A 92 13.70 9.09 17.55
N THR A 93 14.69 9.65 16.87
CA THR A 93 14.49 10.55 15.75
C THR A 93 14.98 9.90 14.47
N TYR A 94 14.13 9.90 13.44
CA TYR A 94 14.43 9.30 12.15
C TYR A 94 14.66 10.37 11.08
N HIS A 95 15.72 10.20 10.30
CA HIS A 95 16.01 11.03 9.14
C HIS A 95 16.15 10.17 7.89
N LEU A 96 15.59 10.61 6.77
CA LEU A 96 15.74 9.98 5.46
C LEU A 96 16.63 10.85 4.56
N TYR A 97 17.55 10.23 3.83
CA TYR A 97 18.57 10.89 3.02
C TYR A 97 18.54 10.41 1.57
N TRP A 98 18.72 11.35 0.64
CA TRP A 98 18.90 11.09 -0.79
C TRP A 98 20.36 11.29 -1.17
N TRP A 99 20.95 10.26 -1.78
CA TRP A 99 22.31 10.26 -2.26
C TRP A 99 22.34 10.15 -3.77
N GLU A 100 22.88 11.15 -4.46
CA GLU A 100 23.09 11.05 -5.91
C GLU A 100 24.17 10.00 -6.20
N PHE A 101 23.79 9.01 -7.01
CA PHE A 101 24.64 7.90 -7.40
C PHE A 101 25.24 8.13 -8.78
N ASN A 102 26.56 8.05 -8.86
CA ASN A 102 27.31 8.17 -10.11
C ASN A 102 28.41 7.11 -10.21
N LEU A 103 27.98 5.84 -10.26
CA LEU A 103 28.81 4.65 -10.44
C LEU A 103 29.96 4.56 -9.41
N HIS A 104 31.19 4.85 -9.84
CA HIS A 104 32.40 4.75 -9.00
C HIS A 104 32.73 6.07 -8.26
N SER A 105 32.00 7.15 -8.57
CA SER A 105 32.16 8.41 -7.86
C SER A 105 31.55 8.31 -6.47
N ARG A 106 32.05 9.11 -5.52
CA ARG A 106 31.46 9.18 -4.19
C ARG A 106 30.01 9.66 -4.25
N LEU A 107 29.17 9.08 -3.38
CA LEU A 107 27.80 9.50 -3.16
C LEU A 107 27.78 10.95 -2.67
N LYS A 108 26.88 11.76 -3.24
CA LYS A 108 26.66 13.14 -2.82
C LYS A 108 25.29 13.25 -2.18
N GLN A 109 25.23 13.71 -0.93
CA GLN A 109 23.95 14.01 -0.29
C GLN A 109 23.29 15.18 -1.02
N VAL A 110 22.06 14.99 -1.51
CA VAL A 110 21.31 16.04 -2.23
C VAL A 110 20.14 16.58 -1.42
N HIS A 111 19.56 15.75 -0.55
CA HIS A 111 18.38 16.10 0.22
C HIS A 111 18.30 15.24 1.47
N HIS A 112 17.65 15.75 2.50
CA HIS A 112 17.30 14.98 3.70
C HIS A 112 16.02 15.54 4.31
N VAL A 113 15.24 14.68 4.96
CA VAL A 113 14.02 15.06 5.67
C VAL A 113 13.95 14.35 7.02
N ARG A 114 13.43 15.04 8.04
CA ARG A 114 13.06 14.41 9.31
C ARG A 114 11.72 13.69 9.12
N LEU A 115 11.69 12.41 9.46
CA LEU A 115 10.49 11.58 9.41
C LEU A 115 9.69 11.75 10.70
N PHE A 116 8.36 11.55 10.59
CA PHE A 116 7.41 11.55 11.71
C PHE A 116 7.54 12.78 12.62
N ALA A 117 7.79 13.95 12.02
CA ALA A 117 7.98 15.17 12.79
C ALA A 117 6.74 15.51 13.62
N GLY A 118 6.96 15.84 14.90
CA GLY A 118 5.89 16.10 15.87
C GLY A 118 5.49 14.90 16.72
N GLU A 119 6.03 13.71 16.45
CA GLU A 119 5.76 12.50 17.23
C GLU A 119 6.93 12.13 18.15
N GLU A 120 6.60 11.66 19.36
CA GLU A 120 7.56 11.09 20.30
C GLU A 120 7.58 9.57 20.15
N ILE A 121 8.70 9.05 19.66
CA ILE A 121 8.86 7.62 19.36
C ILE A 121 9.78 7.00 20.41
N TYR A 122 9.25 6.08 21.21
CA TYR A 122 9.99 5.46 22.33
C TYR A 122 10.60 4.10 22.00
N SER A 123 10.33 3.54 20.82
CA SER A 123 10.86 2.24 20.42
C SER A 123 11.31 2.24 18.96
N ASP A 124 12.31 1.42 18.65
CA ASP A 124 12.80 1.31 17.28
C ASP A 124 11.71 0.86 16.29
N LEU A 125 11.58 1.64 15.20
CA LEU A 125 10.60 1.43 14.15
C LEU A 125 11.14 0.59 13.00
N TYR A 126 10.30 -0.33 12.51
CA TYR A 126 10.52 -0.99 11.24
C TYR A 126 10.12 -0.06 10.11
N LEU A 127 11.12 0.51 9.44
CA LEU A 127 10.92 1.42 8.32
C LEU A 127 10.83 0.70 6.98
N THR A 128 9.85 1.10 6.18
CA THR A 128 9.73 0.72 4.77
C THR A 128 9.47 1.96 3.93
N VAL A 129 10.31 2.19 2.93
CA VAL A 129 10.15 3.29 1.97
C VAL A 129 9.59 2.72 0.67
N CYS A 130 8.55 3.36 0.13
CA CYS A 130 7.91 2.95 -1.11
C CYS A 130 7.82 4.08 -2.14
N GLU A 131 7.98 3.71 -3.41
CA GLU A 131 7.68 4.57 -4.57
C GLU A 131 6.44 4.04 -5.31
N TRP A 132 5.59 4.95 -5.76
CA TRP A 132 4.40 4.64 -6.55
C TRP A 132 4.74 4.02 -7.93
N PRO A 133 3.75 3.40 -8.59
CA PRO A 133 3.89 2.86 -9.94
C PRO A 133 4.42 3.86 -10.98
N ASN A 134 3.82 5.03 -11.11
CA ASN A 134 4.21 6.02 -12.11
C ASN A 134 4.47 7.41 -11.52
N ASP A 135 3.93 7.72 -10.34
CA ASP A 135 4.24 8.97 -9.66
C ASP A 135 5.66 8.95 -9.07
N ARG A 136 6.48 9.92 -9.49
CA ARG A 136 7.87 10.12 -9.07
C ARG A 136 8.08 11.43 -8.32
N SER A 137 7.02 12.21 -8.08
CA SER A 137 7.11 13.49 -7.40
C SER A 137 7.21 13.33 -5.87
N LYS A 138 6.81 12.18 -5.34
CA LYS A 138 6.80 11.88 -3.90
C LYS A 138 7.08 10.42 -3.62
N ILE A 139 7.42 10.15 -2.37
CA ILE A 139 7.55 8.80 -1.80
C ILE A 139 6.77 8.71 -0.49
N VAL A 140 6.46 7.48 -0.07
CA VAL A 140 5.82 7.21 1.21
C VAL A 140 6.73 6.36 2.08
N ILE A 141 6.78 6.69 3.36
CA ILE A 141 7.54 6.00 4.39
C ILE A 141 6.56 5.48 5.43
N PHE A 142 6.61 4.18 5.69
CA PHE A 142 5.87 3.53 6.76
C PHE A 142 6.84 3.17 7.88
N GLY A 143 6.48 3.52 9.12
CA GLY A 143 7.16 3.08 10.33
C GLY A 143 6.18 2.37 11.25
N PHE A 144 6.55 1.20 11.78
CA PHE A 144 5.72 0.52 12.77
C PHE A 144 6.58 -0.22 13.80
N ASN A 145 6.06 -0.32 15.02
CA ASN A 145 6.69 -1.08 16.09
C ASN A 145 6.41 -2.58 15.92
N THR A 146 7.41 -3.45 16.04
CA THR A 146 7.20 -4.92 16.00
C THR A 146 7.20 -5.60 17.35
N ARG A 147 7.30 -4.83 18.45
CA ARG A 147 7.64 -5.32 19.79
C ARG A 147 9.05 -5.91 19.80
N CYS A 148 10.02 -5.09 20.17
CA CYS A 148 11.29 -5.58 20.68
C CYS A 148 11.98 -4.49 21.49
N SER A 149 11.42 -4.13 22.65
CA SER A 149 12.15 -3.38 23.67
C SER A 149 12.25 -4.28 24.91
N SER A 150 13.38 -4.99 25.06
CA SER A 150 13.69 -5.75 26.28
C SER A 150 14.13 -4.83 27.43
N SER A 151 13.41 -3.74 27.64
CA SER A 151 13.60 -2.85 28.77
C SER A 151 12.62 -3.30 29.86
N VAL A 152 13.17 -3.82 30.96
CA VAL A 152 12.40 -4.24 32.15
C VAL A 152 11.56 -3.06 32.70
N LEU A 153 11.96 -1.81 32.41
CA LEU A 153 11.21 -0.60 32.74
C LEU A 153 10.04 -0.33 31.77
N MET A 154 10.17 -0.65 30.48
CA MET A 154 9.04 -0.53 29.52
C MET A 154 7.92 -1.53 29.79
N ASN A 155 8.25 -2.74 30.26
CA ASN A 155 7.21 -3.69 30.70
C ASN A 155 6.48 -3.21 31.97
N LEU A 156 7.11 -2.33 32.77
CA LEU A 156 6.51 -1.73 33.95
C LEU A 156 5.66 -0.49 33.59
N MET A 157 6.00 0.19 32.50
CA MET A 157 5.25 1.30 31.91
C MET A 157 4.49 0.87 30.64
N MET A 158 3.44 0.08 30.82
CA MET A 158 2.27 -0.01 29.93
C MET A 158 2.52 0.18 28.42
N SER A 159 3.09 -0.80 27.72
CA SER A 159 2.72 -0.96 26.31
C SER A 159 1.33 -1.59 26.29
N ASP A 160 0.31 -0.89 25.80
CA ASP A 160 -0.99 -1.50 25.56
C ASP A 160 -0.78 -2.69 24.60
N GLU A 161 -0.73 -3.91 25.14
CA GLU A 161 -0.47 -5.14 24.40
C GLU A 161 -1.52 -5.39 23.31
N ASN A 162 -2.57 -4.58 23.24
CA ASN A 162 -3.61 -4.72 22.24
C ASN A 162 -3.43 -3.74 21.06
N ASN A 163 -2.56 -2.74 21.19
CA ASN A 163 -2.41 -1.69 20.19
C ASN A 163 -1.02 -1.71 19.52
N ARG A 164 -0.96 -1.13 18.32
CA ARG A 164 0.28 -0.85 17.61
C ARG A 164 0.16 0.47 16.89
N ASP A 165 1.15 1.34 17.07
CA ASP A 165 1.26 2.58 16.31
C ASP A 165 1.82 2.31 14.90
N ILE A 166 1.17 2.93 13.92
CA ILE A 166 1.62 3.02 12.54
C ILE A 166 1.88 4.50 12.24
N TYR A 167 3.11 4.80 11.84
CA TYR A 167 3.56 6.12 11.45
C TYR A 167 3.74 6.17 9.94
N ILE A 168 3.33 7.29 9.33
CA ILE A 168 3.42 7.52 7.90
C ILE A 168 4.01 8.90 7.65
N THR A 169 4.99 8.96 6.76
CA THR A 169 5.48 10.21 6.19
C THR A 169 5.38 10.16 4.68
N ILE A 170 4.80 11.18 4.04
CA ILE A 170 4.85 11.39 2.59
C ILE A 170 5.80 12.55 2.35
N ALA A 171 6.85 12.32 1.56
CA ALA A 171 7.87 13.33 1.29
C ALA A 171 8.01 13.59 -0.21
N SER A 172 8.16 14.85 -0.59
CA SER A 172 8.51 15.25 -1.95
C SER A 172 9.88 14.73 -2.36
N MET A 173 10.00 14.39 -3.64
CA MET A 173 11.27 13.99 -4.25
C MET A 173 12.09 15.23 -4.63
N PRO A 174 13.44 15.15 -4.55
CA PRO A 174 14.29 16.24 -5.03
C PRO A 174 14.09 16.47 -6.53
N PRO A 175 14.23 17.71 -7.02
CA PRO A 175 13.94 18.07 -8.40
C PRO A 175 14.86 17.32 -9.37
N ALA A 176 14.27 16.70 -10.40
CA ALA A 176 15.03 15.96 -11.42
C ALA A 176 15.87 16.89 -12.32
N ALA A 177 15.42 18.13 -12.52
CA ALA A 177 16.13 19.18 -13.24
C ALA A 177 16.15 20.45 -12.37
N PRO A 178 17.07 21.41 -12.60
CA PRO A 178 17.09 22.67 -11.87
C PRO A 178 15.71 23.36 -11.94
N CYS A 179 15.04 23.50 -10.80
CA CYS A 179 13.76 24.18 -10.69
C CYS A 179 13.98 25.68 -10.52
N THR A 180 13.30 26.48 -11.34
CA THR A 180 13.37 27.95 -11.31
C THR A 180 12.77 28.53 -10.04
N GLN A 181 11.81 27.84 -9.41
CA GLN A 181 11.19 28.27 -8.15
C GLN A 181 11.98 27.84 -6.90
N CYS A 182 12.91 26.88 -7.02
CA CYS A 182 13.75 26.43 -5.90
C CYS A 182 15.08 27.21 -5.80
N SER A 183 15.31 28.19 -6.68
CA SER A 183 16.52 29.00 -6.71
C SER A 183 16.16 30.49 -6.66
N PRO A 184 16.44 31.20 -5.55
CA PRO A 184 17.20 30.77 -4.36
C PRO A 184 16.39 29.90 -3.39
N PRO A 185 17.04 29.19 -2.44
CA PRO A 185 16.37 28.52 -1.33
C PRO A 185 15.44 29.49 -0.57
N PRO A 186 14.32 29.03 0.00
CA PRO A 186 13.89 27.63 0.23
C PRO A 186 13.36 26.89 -1.01
N ALA A 187 13.22 25.56 -0.91
CA ALA A 187 12.60 24.75 -1.96
C ALA A 187 11.13 25.14 -2.18
N CYS A 188 10.65 25.08 -3.42
CA CYS A 188 9.24 25.34 -3.71
C CYS A 188 8.35 24.22 -3.12
N LEU A 189 7.04 24.47 -3.06
CA LEU A 189 6.09 23.55 -2.43
C LEU A 189 6.18 22.16 -3.05
N GLU A 190 6.24 22.05 -4.38
CA GLU A 190 6.36 20.75 -5.09
C GLU A 190 7.55 19.89 -4.62
N HIS A 191 8.67 20.52 -4.29
CA HIS A 191 9.93 19.84 -4.01
C HIS A 191 10.32 19.84 -2.53
N GLY A 192 9.51 20.44 -1.65
CA GLY A 192 9.84 20.62 -0.24
C GLY A 192 8.76 20.24 0.77
N TYR A 193 7.60 19.72 0.33
CA TYR A 193 6.54 19.34 1.25
C TYR A 193 6.77 17.97 1.92
N VAL A 194 6.43 17.90 3.20
CA VAL A 194 6.45 16.67 4.00
C VAL A 194 5.16 16.61 4.79
N LEU A 195 4.41 15.52 4.65
CA LEU A 195 3.21 15.23 5.43
C LEU A 195 3.50 14.09 6.39
N ASN A 196 3.13 14.27 7.65
CA ASN A 196 3.26 13.25 8.68
C ASN A 196 1.88 12.84 9.19
N SER A 197 1.77 11.58 9.60
CA SER A 197 0.55 11.02 10.15
C SER A 197 0.86 9.83 11.05
N ARG A 198 -0.01 9.60 12.03
CA ARG A 198 0.00 8.46 12.94
C ARG A 198 -1.42 7.94 13.13
N TYR A 199 -1.56 6.62 13.19
CA TYR A 199 -2.78 5.98 13.67
C TYR A 199 -2.45 4.70 14.43
N GLN A 200 -3.41 4.23 15.22
CA GLN A 200 -3.30 3.01 16.00
C GLN A 200 -4.12 1.89 15.36
N VAL A 201 -3.61 0.67 15.45
CA VAL A 201 -4.30 -0.56 15.03
C VAL A 201 -4.38 -1.54 16.18
N VAL A 202 -5.42 -2.36 16.18
CA VAL A 202 -5.69 -3.38 17.20
C VAL A 202 -5.55 -4.80 16.66
N TYR A 203 -5.48 -5.79 17.56
CA TYR A 203 -5.51 -7.20 17.19
C TYR A 203 -6.88 -7.59 16.57
N PRO A 204 -6.92 -8.41 15.49
CA PRO A 204 -5.77 -8.93 14.74
C PRO A 204 -5.10 -7.83 13.92
N PHE A 205 -3.81 -7.58 14.16
CA PHE A 205 -3.10 -6.47 13.52
C PHE A 205 -3.17 -6.59 11.99
N PRO A 206 -3.66 -5.56 11.26
CA PRO A 206 -3.83 -5.59 9.81
C PRO A 206 -2.55 -6.01 9.07
N THR A 207 -2.73 -6.71 7.95
CA THR A 207 -1.58 -7.10 7.12
C THR A 207 -1.00 -5.89 6.38
N PHE A 208 0.33 -5.75 6.38
CA PHE A 208 1.02 -4.76 5.57
C PHE A 208 1.09 -5.22 4.10
N GLN A 209 0.43 -4.52 3.19
CA GLN A 209 0.25 -4.90 1.78
C GLN A 209 0.65 -3.76 0.82
N PRO A 210 1.90 -3.26 0.85
CA PRO A 210 2.30 -2.07 0.09
C PRO A 210 2.05 -2.18 -1.42
N ALA A 211 2.15 -3.40 -1.97
CA ALA A 211 1.88 -3.68 -3.39
C ALA A 211 0.43 -3.43 -3.82
N PHE A 212 -0.53 -3.48 -2.88
CA PHE A 212 -1.93 -3.12 -3.14
C PHE A 212 -2.26 -1.73 -2.60
N GLN A 213 -1.74 -1.38 -1.42
CA GLN A 213 -2.00 -0.09 -0.77
C GLN A 213 -1.56 1.12 -1.60
N LEU A 214 -0.58 0.95 -2.50
CA LEU A 214 -0.03 2.00 -3.36
C LEU A 214 -0.25 1.77 -4.85
N LYS A 215 -1.15 0.83 -5.21
CA LYS A 215 -1.34 0.41 -6.62
C LYS A 215 -1.96 1.50 -7.50
N LYS A 216 -2.69 2.44 -6.90
CA LYS A 216 -3.17 3.65 -7.56
C LYS A 216 -2.21 4.80 -7.25
N ASP A 217 -1.69 5.45 -8.30
CA ASP A 217 -0.82 6.62 -8.15
C ASP A 217 -1.50 7.71 -7.31
N GLN A 218 -0.70 8.38 -6.46
CA GLN A 218 -1.13 9.45 -5.55
C GLN A 218 -2.09 9.04 -4.43
N VAL A 219 -2.55 7.78 -4.40
CA VAL A 219 -3.47 7.25 -3.38
C VAL A 219 -2.77 6.24 -2.48
N ILE A 220 -3.12 6.26 -1.20
CA ILE A 220 -2.69 5.28 -0.20
C ILE A 220 -3.93 4.70 0.47
N LEU A 221 -4.03 3.36 0.51
CA LEU A 221 -5.06 2.66 1.27
C LEU A 221 -4.53 2.27 2.66
N LEU A 222 -5.21 2.72 3.71
CA LEU A 222 -4.79 2.56 5.09
C LEU A 222 -5.86 1.81 5.87
N ASN A 223 -5.53 0.59 6.30
CA ASN A 223 -6.38 -0.20 7.17
C ASN A 223 -6.11 0.21 8.63
N THR A 224 -7.11 0.81 9.29
CA THR A 224 -7.04 1.32 10.66
C THR A 224 -7.62 0.35 11.69
N SER A 225 -7.73 -0.94 11.34
CA SER A 225 -8.50 -1.98 12.02
C SER A 225 -10.02 -1.80 11.96
N TYR A 226 -10.55 -0.57 12.01
CA TYR A 226 -12.00 -0.29 12.02
C TYR A 226 -12.54 0.20 10.67
N SER A 227 -11.65 0.75 9.84
CA SER A 227 -12.01 1.29 8.53
C SER A 227 -10.88 1.12 7.52
N LEU A 228 -11.23 1.20 6.24
CA LEU A 228 -10.27 1.38 5.16
C LEU A 228 -10.32 2.82 4.67
N VAL A 229 -9.24 3.56 4.87
CA VAL A 229 -9.13 4.96 4.44
C VAL A 229 -8.33 5.01 3.15
N ALA A 230 -8.93 5.53 2.08
CA ALA A 230 -8.21 5.95 0.88
C ALA A 230 -7.83 7.42 1.01
N CYS A 231 -6.54 7.70 1.06
CA CYS A 231 -5.99 9.06 1.15
C CYS A 231 -5.31 9.43 -0.16
N SER A 232 -5.72 10.51 -0.82
CA SER A 232 -5.01 11.09 -1.96
C SER A 232 -4.20 12.29 -1.52
N VAL A 233 -2.99 12.43 -2.07
CA VAL A 233 -2.14 13.62 -1.86
C VAL A 233 -1.67 14.11 -3.21
N SER A 234 -2.04 15.35 -3.55
CA SER A 234 -1.71 15.98 -4.81
C SER A 234 -1.38 17.46 -4.61
N LEU A 235 -0.68 18.05 -5.59
CA LEU A 235 -0.46 19.49 -5.65
C LEU A 235 -1.52 20.07 -6.58
N CYS A 236 -2.27 21.05 -6.08
CA CYS A 236 -3.29 21.74 -6.85
C CYS A 236 -2.74 23.09 -7.33
N PRO A 237 -2.47 23.25 -8.63
CA PRO A 237 -2.28 24.55 -9.24
C PRO A 237 -3.67 25.16 -9.46
N ASP A 238 -4.04 26.14 -8.63
CA ASP A 238 -5.27 26.95 -8.72
C ASP A 238 -6.58 26.31 -8.18
N GLN A 239 -7.45 27.16 -7.60
CA GLN A 239 -8.72 26.80 -6.95
C GLN A 239 -9.85 26.44 -7.95
N GLN A 240 -9.64 26.59 -9.26
CA GLN A 240 -10.71 26.47 -10.27
C GLN A 240 -10.84 25.10 -10.95
N GLN A 241 -9.82 24.23 -10.90
CA GLN A 241 -9.90 22.85 -11.40
C GLN A 241 -9.15 21.89 -10.47
N SER A 242 -9.72 21.63 -9.28
CA SER A 242 -9.30 20.45 -8.51
C SER A 242 -9.71 19.20 -9.29
N SER A 243 -8.77 18.54 -9.95
CA SER A 243 -8.98 17.20 -10.50
C SER A 243 -9.17 16.24 -9.33
N GLN A 244 -10.42 16.10 -8.87
CA GLN A 244 -10.76 15.30 -7.72
C GLN A 244 -10.34 13.85 -7.95
N ILE A 245 -9.34 13.37 -7.20
CA ILE A 245 -8.72 12.04 -7.38
C ILE A 245 -9.61 10.97 -6.76
N LEU A 246 -10.26 11.30 -5.64
CA LEU A 246 -11.21 10.48 -4.91
C LEU A 246 -12.58 11.15 -4.92
N TYR A 247 -13.63 10.37 -5.19
CA TYR A 247 -15.03 10.81 -5.19
C TYR A 247 -15.41 11.80 -6.31
N SER A 248 -15.22 11.46 -7.59
CA SER A 248 -15.62 12.35 -8.70
C SER A 248 -17.14 12.55 -8.76
N ARG A 249 -17.63 13.74 -8.38
CA ARG A 249 -19.07 14.08 -8.30
C ARG A 249 -19.83 14.17 -9.64
N GLY A 250 -19.33 13.55 -10.72
CA GLY A 250 -19.86 13.69 -12.08
C GLY A 250 -20.18 12.40 -12.84
N ALA A 251 -19.81 11.22 -12.33
CA ALA A 251 -20.10 9.95 -13.02
C ALA A 251 -21.48 9.40 -12.62
N ALA A 252 -22.55 10.06 -13.06
CA ALA A 252 -23.82 9.36 -13.18
C ALA A 252 -23.64 8.21 -14.20
N PRO A 253 -24.24 7.02 -13.99
CA PRO A 253 -24.20 5.99 -15.00
C PRO A 253 -24.87 6.56 -16.26
N ALA A 254 -24.16 6.49 -17.39
CA ALA A 254 -24.72 6.87 -18.68
C ALA A 254 -25.87 5.91 -19.01
N GLU A 255 -27.07 6.24 -18.54
CA GLU A 255 -28.29 5.69 -19.10
C GLU A 255 -28.38 6.19 -20.54
N SER A 256 -28.47 5.23 -21.45
CA SER A 256 -28.57 5.41 -22.89
C SER A 256 -29.69 6.39 -23.25
N ALA A 257 -29.33 7.64 -23.49
CA ALA A 257 -30.19 8.57 -24.20
C ALA A 257 -30.10 8.26 -25.70
N SER A 258 -30.88 7.27 -26.13
CA SER A 258 -31.23 7.11 -27.53
C SER A 258 -32.17 8.25 -27.93
N SER A 259 -31.65 9.35 -28.48
CA SER A 259 -32.43 10.24 -29.33
C SER A 259 -32.32 9.75 -30.77
N ARG A 260 -33.44 9.18 -31.23
CA ARG A 260 -33.68 8.81 -32.62
C ARG A 260 -33.88 10.10 -33.43
N ASP A 261 -33.20 10.19 -34.56
CA ASP A 261 -33.71 10.94 -35.71
C ASP A 261 -33.67 10.08 -36.97
N SER A 262 -34.65 10.34 -37.83
CA SER A 262 -35.33 9.34 -38.66
C SER A 262 -34.98 9.52 -40.14
N SER A 263 -34.77 8.43 -40.90
CA SER A 263 -35.31 8.30 -42.28
C SER A 263 -34.91 6.98 -42.96
N SER A 264 -35.87 6.11 -43.27
CA SER A 264 -35.92 5.35 -44.54
C SER A 264 -37.26 4.59 -44.72
N PRO A 265 -37.70 4.31 -45.98
CA PRO A 265 -39.09 4.02 -46.33
C PRO A 265 -39.43 2.50 -46.42
N PRO A 266 -40.70 2.14 -46.71
CA PRO A 266 -41.31 0.87 -46.28
C PRO A 266 -41.33 -0.22 -47.37
N SER A 267 -41.57 -1.47 -46.97
CA SER A 267 -42.18 -2.52 -47.81
C SER A 267 -42.79 -3.67 -46.96
N PRO A 268 -43.80 -4.41 -47.47
CA PRO A 268 -44.84 -5.04 -46.65
C PRO A 268 -44.78 -6.58 -46.62
N GLY A 269 -45.31 -7.19 -45.54
CA GLY A 269 -45.52 -8.64 -45.47
C GLY A 269 -46.20 -9.06 -44.16
N ARG A 270 -47.38 -9.70 -44.29
CA ARG A 270 -48.38 -9.95 -43.24
C ARG A 270 -48.43 -11.45 -42.88
N ALA A 271 -48.42 -11.81 -41.59
CA ALA A 271 -49.00 -13.06 -41.04
C ALA A 271 -49.01 -13.06 -39.47
N PRO A 272 -49.91 -13.83 -38.81
CA PRO A 272 -50.58 -13.48 -37.53
C PRO A 272 -49.98 -14.14 -36.25
N PRO A 273 -50.48 -13.81 -35.03
CA PRO A 273 -49.82 -14.16 -33.77
C PRO A 273 -50.30 -15.49 -33.18
N SER A 274 -49.42 -16.18 -32.45
CA SER A 274 -49.74 -17.31 -31.56
C SER A 274 -49.33 -17.00 -30.11
N PRO A 275 -50.05 -17.51 -29.09
CA PRO A 275 -50.04 -16.95 -27.73
C PRO A 275 -49.04 -17.64 -26.78
N GLY A 276 -48.54 -16.84 -25.82
CA GLY A 276 -48.31 -17.28 -24.44
C GLY A 276 -47.04 -18.08 -24.11
N ARG A 277 -45.99 -17.37 -23.66
CA ARG A 277 -44.99 -17.90 -22.72
C ARG A 277 -44.78 -16.85 -21.61
N PRO A 278 -44.75 -17.24 -20.32
CA PRO A 278 -44.75 -16.28 -19.22
C PRO A 278 -43.41 -15.51 -19.14
N PRO A 279 -43.42 -14.28 -18.62
CA PRO A 279 -42.22 -13.45 -18.53
C PRO A 279 -41.25 -14.01 -17.48
N SER A 280 -40.00 -14.18 -17.91
CA SER A 280 -38.82 -14.26 -17.04
C SER A 280 -38.73 -13.01 -16.16
N SER A 281 -38.59 -13.23 -14.86
CA SER A 281 -38.49 -12.21 -13.81
C SER A 281 -37.35 -11.22 -14.07
N PRO A 282 -37.54 -9.91 -13.79
CA PRO A 282 -36.47 -8.92 -13.92
C PRO A 282 -35.39 -9.09 -12.85
N GLY A 283 -34.15 -8.78 -13.26
CA GLY A 283 -32.92 -8.93 -12.49
C GLY A 283 -32.94 -8.30 -11.11
N ARG A 284 -32.38 -9.07 -10.17
CA ARG A 284 -32.07 -8.73 -8.78
C ARG A 284 -31.25 -7.43 -8.74
N ALA A 285 -31.89 -6.35 -8.32
CA ALA A 285 -31.23 -5.07 -8.06
C ALA A 285 -30.16 -5.27 -6.96
N GLN A 286 -28.88 -5.20 -7.33
CA GLN A 286 -27.79 -5.12 -6.37
C GLN A 286 -27.83 -3.72 -5.74
N ALA A 287 -28.10 -3.66 -4.44
CA ALA A 287 -28.14 -2.41 -3.69
C ALA A 287 -26.71 -1.85 -3.60
N ALA A 288 -26.44 -0.77 -4.34
CA ALA A 288 -25.19 -0.04 -4.20
C ALA A 288 -25.26 0.85 -2.94
N LEU A 289 -24.35 0.64 -1.98
CA LEU A 289 -24.38 1.26 -0.66
C LEU A 289 -23.58 2.56 -0.64
N ARG A 290 -24.18 3.66 -0.13
CA ARG A 290 -23.46 4.94 0.07
C ARG A 290 -22.69 4.93 1.39
N VAL A 291 -21.38 5.09 1.30
CA VAL A 291 -20.49 5.35 2.45
C VAL A 291 -20.91 6.65 3.17
N ARG A 292 -21.01 6.59 4.50
CA ARG A 292 -21.13 7.79 5.35
C ARG A 292 -19.77 8.46 5.46
N GLU A 293 -19.75 9.76 5.21
CA GLU A 293 -18.58 10.63 5.34
C GLU A 293 -18.13 10.67 6.81
N PHE A 294 -17.04 9.98 7.13
CA PHE A 294 -16.31 10.16 8.39
C PHE A 294 -14.91 10.63 8.01
N ALA A 295 -14.64 11.91 8.24
CA ALA A 295 -13.30 12.46 8.09
C ALA A 295 -12.42 11.91 9.22
N ALA A 296 -11.69 10.83 8.93
CA ALA A 296 -10.58 10.42 9.79
C ALA A 296 -9.48 11.47 9.58
N ASP A 297 -9.35 12.43 10.50
CA ASP A 297 -8.39 13.56 10.47
C ASP A 297 -6.92 13.08 10.55
N LEU A 298 -6.49 12.30 9.56
CA LEU A 298 -5.23 11.56 9.55
C LEU A 298 -4.03 12.47 9.19
N PHE A 299 -4.27 13.56 8.45
CA PHE A 299 -3.22 14.46 7.95
C PHE A 299 -3.33 15.92 8.44
N ARG A 300 -4.20 16.25 9.42
CA ARG A 300 -4.44 17.66 9.80
C ARG A 300 -3.46 18.26 10.81
N ARG A 301 -2.25 17.72 10.99
CA ARG A 301 -1.23 18.32 11.88
C ARG A 301 0.18 18.26 11.29
N SER A 302 0.52 19.22 10.43
CA SER A 302 1.93 19.57 10.18
C SER A 302 2.06 21.04 9.78
N GLN A 303 1.81 21.95 10.72
CA GLN A 303 2.39 23.29 10.73
C GLN A 303 2.73 23.68 12.18
N GLY A 304 3.98 24.09 12.40
CA GLY A 304 4.41 24.82 13.61
C GLY A 304 5.39 24.09 14.53
N GLY A 305 6.69 24.39 14.38
CA GLY A 305 7.66 24.26 15.47
C GLY A 305 7.33 25.25 16.59
N GLY A 306 7.53 24.85 17.85
CA GLY A 306 6.83 25.40 19.00
C GLY A 306 7.21 26.81 19.49
N ARG A 307 6.27 27.42 20.23
CA ARG A 307 6.42 27.93 21.60
C ARG A 307 5.05 28.33 22.19
N GLU A 308 5.05 28.52 23.50
CA GLU A 308 3.95 28.62 24.47
C GLU A 308 2.85 29.67 24.23
N GLU A 309 1.70 29.38 24.83
CA GLU A 309 0.60 30.24 25.33
C GLU A 309 0.49 31.70 24.86
N GLY A 310 -0.66 32.01 24.26
CA GLY A 310 -1.16 33.38 24.11
C GLY A 310 -2.13 33.48 22.94
N GLY A 311 -3.42 33.62 23.22
CA GLY A 311 -4.45 33.66 22.19
C GLY A 311 -4.35 34.89 21.30
N GLU A 312 -4.17 34.68 20.00
CA GLU A 312 -4.64 35.57 18.93
C GLU A 312 -4.77 34.75 17.64
N LYS A 313 -5.82 35.03 16.86
CA LYS A 313 -6.15 34.30 15.63
C LYS A 313 -5.07 34.58 14.57
N GLU A 314 -4.18 33.62 14.32
CA GLU A 314 -3.24 33.69 13.19
C GLU A 314 -3.77 32.95 11.95
N ALA A 315 -3.75 33.68 10.84
CA ALA A 315 -4.16 33.26 9.50
C ALA A 315 -3.14 32.29 8.86
N PRO A 316 -3.50 31.54 7.79
CA PRO A 316 -2.56 30.66 7.12
C PRO A 316 -1.47 31.48 6.43
N LEU A 317 -0.20 31.12 6.67
CA LEU A 317 0.94 31.76 6.05
C LEU A 317 1.03 31.38 4.55
N CYS A 318 0.52 32.26 3.68
CA CYS A 318 0.79 32.23 2.26
C CYS A 318 2.18 32.82 1.99
N THR A 319 3.15 32.01 1.55
CA THR A 319 4.37 32.54 0.95
C THR A 319 4.04 33.08 -0.44
N ALA A 320 3.85 34.40 -0.53
CA ALA A 320 3.68 35.09 -1.80
C ALA A 320 5.01 35.11 -2.57
N GLY A 321 5.16 34.17 -3.51
CA GLY A 321 6.07 34.33 -4.63
C GLY A 321 5.56 35.50 -5.49
N ARG A 322 6.42 36.47 -5.81
CA ARG A 322 6.07 37.60 -6.68
C ARG A 322 5.57 37.07 -8.03
N GLY A 323 4.25 37.17 -8.26
CA GLY A 323 3.63 37.08 -9.59
C GLY A 323 3.07 35.73 -10.03
N GLY A 324 2.78 34.79 -9.12
CA GLY A 324 2.03 33.56 -9.44
C GLY A 324 1.14 33.15 -8.26
N ASP A 325 -0.07 32.68 -8.55
CA ASP A 325 -1.04 32.23 -7.55
C ASP A 325 -0.48 31.10 -6.67
N PRO A 326 -0.88 31.00 -5.38
CA PRO A 326 -0.28 30.06 -4.44
C PRO A 326 -0.67 28.60 -4.77
N GLU A 327 0.32 27.77 -5.09
CA GLU A 327 0.18 26.32 -5.10
C GLU A 327 -0.18 25.81 -3.70
N THR A 328 -1.06 24.80 -3.60
CA THR A 328 -1.46 24.20 -2.33
C THR A 328 -1.39 22.68 -2.39
N VAL A 329 -1.13 22.05 -1.24
CA VAL A 329 -1.21 20.59 -1.10
C VAL A 329 -2.66 20.21 -0.82
N CYS A 330 -3.27 19.46 -1.73
CA CYS A 330 -4.60 18.90 -1.61
C CYS A 330 -4.53 17.49 -1.01
N VAL A 331 -5.21 17.31 0.12
CA VAL A 331 -5.38 16.00 0.77
C VAL A 331 -6.86 15.63 0.76
N GLU A 332 -7.22 14.56 0.06
CA GLU A 332 -8.58 14.03 0.05
C GLU A 332 -8.63 12.70 0.78
N GLN A 333 -9.73 12.43 1.47
CA GLN A 333 -9.91 11.20 2.24
C GLN A 333 -11.29 10.61 2.00
N LEU A 334 -11.33 9.32 1.71
CA LEU A 334 -12.55 8.53 1.59
C LEU A 334 -12.44 7.33 2.52
N THR A 335 -13.38 7.21 3.45
CA THR A 335 -13.32 6.22 4.55
C THR A 335 -14.42 5.19 4.39
N LEU A 336 -14.07 3.91 4.36
CA LEU A 336 -15.01 2.79 4.38
C LEU A 336 -15.07 2.18 5.78
N ASP A 337 -16.19 2.37 6.48
CA ASP A 337 -16.45 1.78 7.80
C ASP A 337 -16.75 0.27 7.69
N PHE A 338 -15.96 -0.55 8.39
CA PHE A 338 -16.08 -2.00 8.27
C PHE A 338 -17.34 -2.54 8.95
N GLU A 339 -17.72 -2.04 10.13
CA GLU A 339 -18.88 -2.56 10.85
C GLU A 339 -20.19 -2.26 10.13
N TYR A 340 -20.33 -1.06 9.59
CA TYR A 340 -21.46 -0.70 8.73
C TYR A 340 -21.56 -1.63 7.52
N LEU A 341 -20.44 -1.84 6.83
CA LEU A 341 -20.37 -2.71 5.65
C LEU A 341 -20.72 -4.17 5.99
N ILE A 342 -20.18 -4.70 7.09
CA ILE A 342 -20.42 -6.07 7.54
C ILE A 342 -21.90 -6.27 7.86
N ASN A 343 -22.48 -5.38 8.67
CA ASN A 343 -23.89 -5.47 9.06
C ASN A 343 -24.83 -5.39 7.86
N GLU A 344 -24.52 -4.51 6.90
CA GLU A 344 -25.33 -4.35 5.70
C GLU A 344 -25.22 -5.57 4.78
N ALA A 345 -24.01 -6.04 4.49
CA ALA A 345 -23.79 -7.21 3.65
C ALA A 345 -24.40 -8.50 4.24
N ILE A 346 -24.37 -8.67 5.56
CA ILE A 346 -25.07 -9.77 6.22
C ILE A 346 -26.58 -9.63 6.00
N ARG A 347 -27.14 -8.45 6.23
CA ARG A 347 -28.60 -8.22 6.12
C ARG A 347 -29.12 -8.40 4.69
N SER A 348 -28.37 -7.94 3.68
CA SER A 348 -28.80 -7.95 2.28
C SER A 348 -28.52 -9.26 1.56
N ASP A 349 -27.37 -9.87 1.81
CA ASP A 349 -26.81 -10.89 0.91
C ASP A 349 -26.51 -12.24 1.56
N ALA A 350 -26.39 -12.32 2.90
CA ALA A 350 -26.07 -13.57 3.57
C ALA A 350 -27.29 -14.49 3.71
N ALA A 351 -27.22 -15.70 3.13
CA ALA A 351 -28.29 -16.70 3.25
C ALA A 351 -28.54 -17.15 4.70
N TRP A 352 -27.53 -17.03 5.56
CA TRP A 352 -27.58 -17.37 6.99
C TRP A 352 -27.91 -16.17 7.89
N ALA A 353 -28.29 -15.01 7.32
CA ALA A 353 -28.64 -13.82 8.09
C ALA A 353 -29.72 -14.04 9.18
N PRO A 354 -30.76 -14.88 8.99
CA PRO A 354 -31.74 -15.14 10.05
C PRO A 354 -31.16 -15.86 11.27
N LEU A 355 -30.02 -16.53 11.12
CA LEU A 355 -29.33 -17.26 12.19
C LEU A 355 -28.30 -16.37 12.91
N PHE A 356 -27.92 -15.22 12.33
CA PHE A 356 -26.87 -14.36 12.83
C PHE A 356 -27.29 -13.63 14.11
N CYS A 357 -26.40 -13.60 15.10
CA CYS A 357 -26.61 -12.87 16.35
C CYS A 357 -25.74 -11.61 16.41
N SER A 358 -24.42 -11.78 16.31
CA SER A 358 -23.42 -10.70 16.38
C SER A 358 -22.10 -11.20 15.81
N PHE A 359 -21.20 -10.30 15.41
CA PHE A 359 -19.80 -10.64 15.19
C PHE A 359 -18.96 -10.16 16.38
N SER A 360 -17.88 -10.88 16.69
CA SER A 360 -16.98 -10.55 17.80
C SER A 360 -15.71 -9.85 17.33
N ASP A 361 -15.23 -10.19 16.13
CA ASP A 361 -13.94 -9.72 15.62
C ASP A 361 -13.87 -9.92 14.10
N TYR A 362 -13.01 -9.14 13.41
CA TYR A 362 -12.86 -9.18 11.97
C TYR A 362 -11.44 -8.80 11.51
N ASP A 363 -11.04 -9.35 10.36
CA ASP A 363 -9.73 -9.08 9.73
C ASP A 363 -9.95 -8.77 8.24
N VAL A 364 -9.44 -7.62 7.78
CA VAL A 364 -9.68 -7.14 6.40
C VAL A 364 -8.39 -7.19 5.60
N VAL A 365 -8.44 -7.88 4.45
CA VAL A 365 -7.31 -8.05 3.53
C VAL A 365 -7.69 -7.52 2.15
N ILE A 366 -6.83 -6.69 1.56
CA ILE A 366 -7.00 -6.24 0.17
C ILE A 366 -6.62 -7.40 -0.75
N LEU A 367 -7.53 -7.76 -1.66
CA LEU A 367 -7.30 -8.82 -2.65
C LEU A 367 -6.78 -8.27 -3.98
N GLU A 368 -7.29 -7.12 -4.42
CA GLU A 368 -6.92 -6.48 -5.68
C GLU A 368 -7.26 -4.99 -5.66
N VAL A 369 -6.51 -4.20 -6.43
CA VAL A 369 -6.83 -2.78 -6.68
C VAL A 369 -6.70 -2.55 -8.18
N CYS A 370 -7.82 -2.19 -8.82
CA CYS A 370 -7.84 -1.80 -10.22
C CYS A 370 -7.71 -0.27 -10.32
N PRO A 371 -6.52 0.28 -10.63
CA PRO A 371 -6.32 1.72 -10.69
C PRO A 371 -7.04 2.39 -11.88
N ASP A 372 -7.40 1.63 -12.90
CA ASP A 372 -8.09 2.14 -14.10
C ASP A 372 -9.59 2.34 -13.85
N THR A 373 -10.24 1.41 -13.12
CA THR A 373 -11.66 1.52 -12.75
C THR A 373 -11.87 2.15 -11.38
N ASN A 374 -10.78 2.46 -10.66
CA ASN A 374 -10.80 2.92 -9.27
C ASN A 374 -11.57 1.99 -8.32
N THR A 375 -11.46 0.68 -8.54
CA THR A 375 -12.14 -0.33 -7.72
C THR A 375 -11.15 -1.03 -6.81
N VAL A 376 -11.47 -1.11 -5.52
CA VAL A 376 -10.74 -1.87 -4.51
C VAL A 376 -11.53 -3.12 -4.16
N MET A 377 -10.92 -4.29 -4.28
CA MET A 377 -11.48 -5.56 -3.86
C MET A 377 -10.92 -5.94 -2.50
N ILE A 378 -11.79 -6.09 -1.51
CA ILE A 378 -11.42 -6.53 -0.16
C ILE A 378 -12.11 -7.85 0.20
N ASN A 379 -11.47 -8.57 1.10
CA ASN A 379 -12.03 -9.72 1.78
C ASN A 379 -12.08 -9.40 3.27
N ILE A 380 -13.19 -9.70 3.92
CA ILE A 380 -13.41 -9.47 5.35
C ILE A 380 -13.61 -10.84 5.98
N GLY A 381 -12.64 -11.31 6.76
CA GLY A 381 -12.79 -12.48 7.60
C GLY A 381 -13.59 -12.11 8.85
N LEU A 382 -14.58 -12.92 9.20
CA LEU A 382 -15.48 -12.65 10.32
C LEU A 382 -15.41 -13.79 11.34
N LEU A 383 -15.37 -13.44 12.61
CA LEU A 383 -15.62 -14.34 13.73
C LEU A 383 -16.94 -13.91 14.35
N LEU A 384 -17.94 -14.79 14.35
CA LEU A 384 -19.32 -14.43 14.66
C LEU A 384 -20.09 -15.50 15.43
N LEU A 385 -21.18 -15.10 16.06
CA LEU A 385 -22.13 -15.98 16.74
C LEU A 385 -23.38 -16.15 15.87
N ALA A 386 -23.80 -17.40 15.70
CA ALA A 386 -25.03 -17.73 15.00
C ALA A 386 -25.71 -18.97 15.59
N PHE A 387 -27.02 -19.10 15.40
CA PHE A 387 -27.76 -20.31 15.76
C PHE A 387 -27.46 -21.45 14.78
N ALA A 388 -27.36 -22.68 15.30
CA ALA A 388 -27.29 -23.86 14.46
C ALA A 388 -28.61 -24.07 13.72
N SER A 389 -28.55 -24.61 12.50
CA SER A 389 -29.73 -24.86 11.67
C SER A 389 -30.52 -26.13 12.09
N SER A 390 -30.31 -26.68 13.28
CA SER A 390 -30.97 -27.91 13.75
C SER A 390 -32.21 -27.61 14.58
N GLU A 391 -33.28 -28.39 14.42
CA GLU A 391 -34.58 -28.28 15.10
C GLU A 391 -34.56 -28.70 16.59
N GLU A 392 -33.43 -28.60 17.30
CA GLU A 392 -33.38 -28.97 18.72
C GLU A 392 -33.83 -27.81 19.61
N GLU A 393 -34.77 -28.07 20.53
CA GLU A 393 -35.51 -27.08 21.35
C GLU A 393 -34.64 -26.22 22.29
N HIS A 394 -33.31 -26.37 22.31
CA HIS A 394 -32.38 -25.64 23.18
C HIS A 394 -31.11 -25.17 22.45
N CYS A 395 -31.22 -24.62 21.24
CA CYS A 395 -30.07 -24.13 20.48
C CYS A 395 -29.43 -22.91 21.15
N ARG A 396 -28.28 -23.10 21.81
CA ARG A 396 -27.35 -22.01 22.12
C ARG A 396 -26.60 -21.59 20.85
N PRO A 397 -26.34 -20.28 20.65
CA PRO A 397 -25.53 -19.84 19.51
C PRO A 397 -24.09 -20.34 19.67
N ASN A 398 -23.51 -20.80 18.56
CA ASN A 398 -22.12 -21.24 18.49
C ASN A 398 -21.27 -20.21 17.76
N THR A 399 -19.95 -20.30 17.95
CA THR A 399 -18.98 -19.45 17.26
C THR A 399 -18.64 -20.03 15.89
N TYR A 400 -18.76 -19.20 14.86
CA TYR A 400 -18.46 -19.52 13.47
C TYR A 400 -17.44 -18.53 12.90
N HIS A 401 -16.72 -19.00 11.89
CA HIS A 401 -15.93 -18.19 10.99
C HIS A 401 -16.60 -18.15 9.62
N SER A 402 -16.60 -16.98 8.99
CA SER A 402 -17.05 -16.77 7.61
C SER A 402 -16.23 -15.67 6.93
N ASN A 403 -16.53 -15.36 5.67
CA ASN A 403 -15.91 -14.25 4.97
C ASN A 403 -16.88 -13.50 4.04
N LEU A 404 -16.64 -12.21 3.84
CA LEU A 404 -17.35 -11.36 2.89
C LEU A 404 -16.37 -10.79 1.88
N GLN A 405 -16.68 -10.90 0.60
CA GLN A 405 -15.95 -10.26 -0.49
C GLN A 405 -16.73 -9.05 -0.97
N VAL A 406 -16.07 -7.90 -0.96
CA VAL A 406 -16.71 -6.61 -1.28
C VAL A 406 -15.86 -5.87 -2.31
N SER A 407 -16.52 -5.26 -3.29
CA SER A 407 -15.93 -4.25 -4.16
C SER A 407 -16.27 -2.86 -3.65
N TRP A 408 -15.29 -1.96 -3.67
CA TRP A 408 -15.42 -0.56 -3.26
C TRP A 408 -14.96 0.34 -4.40
N ASP A 409 -15.86 1.19 -4.90
CA ASP A 409 -15.58 2.15 -5.96
C ASP A 409 -15.16 3.50 -5.36
N LEU A 410 -13.92 3.90 -5.62
CA LEU A 410 -13.36 5.16 -5.10
C LEU A 410 -13.90 6.40 -5.84
N ASN A 411 -14.56 6.24 -7.00
CA ASN A 411 -15.20 7.37 -7.70
C ASN A 411 -16.52 7.76 -7.07
N THR A 412 -17.31 6.78 -6.65
CA THR A 412 -18.68 6.98 -6.15
C THR A 412 -18.77 6.80 -4.64
N GLY A 413 -17.76 6.21 -4.02
CA GLY A 413 -17.80 5.74 -2.64
C GLY A 413 -18.75 4.57 -2.43
N LEU A 414 -19.25 3.93 -3.50
CA LEU A 414 -20.22 2.85 -3.37
C LEU A 414 -19.54 1.50 -3.11
N CYS A 415 -20.17 0.68 -2.28
CA CYS A 415 -19.76 -0.71 -2.04
C CYS A 415 -20.78 -1.70 -2.59
N CYS A 416 -20.30 -2.81 -3.15
CA CYS A 416 -21.13 -3.92 -3.59
C CYS A 416 -20.61 -5.25 -3.03
N THR A 417 -21.49 -6.08 -2.48
CA THR A 417 -21.15 -7.45 -2.08
C THR A 417 -20.90 -8.30 -3.33
N VAL A 418 -19.73 -8.91 -3.41
CA VAL A 418 -19.31 -9.78 -4.52
C VAL A 418 -19.50 -11.25 -4.16
N GLY A 419 -19.30 -11.60 -2.89
CA GLY A 419 -19.46 -12.98 -2.42
C GLY A 419 -19.61 -13.06 -0.90
N VAL A 420 -20.40 -14.04 -0.45
CA VAL A 420 -20.61 -14.35 0.96
C VAL A 420 -20.22 -15.80 1.20
N GLY A 421 -19.35 -16.03 2.18
CA GLY A 421 -18.93 -17.35 2.61
C GLY A 421 -20.00 -18.10 3.40
N ASN A 422 -19.85 -19.42 3.46
CA ASN A 422 -20.63 -20.24 4.37
C ASN A 422 -20.14 -20.09 5.82
N LEU A 423 -20.95 -20.51 6.78
CA LEU A 423 -20.54 -20.60 8.18
C LEU A 423 -19.71 -21.86 8.42
N THR A 424 -18.52 -21.69 9.02
CA THR A 424 -17.65 -22.80 9.46
C THR A 424 -17.48 -22.74 10.97
N GLU A 425 -17.91 -23.78 11.69
CA GLU A 425 -17.90 -23.80 13.15
C GLU A 425 -16.47 -23.82 13.70
N VAL A 426 -16.18 -22.94 14.67
CA VAL A 426 -14.85 -22.81 15.30
C VAL A 426 -14.76 -23.77 16.49
N LYS A 427 -14.40 -25.03 16.23
CA LYS A 427 -14.32 -26.08 17.27
C LYS A 427 -12.98 -26.08 17.99
N GLY A 428 -12.87 -25.34 19.09
CA GLY A 428 -11.68 -25.36 19.97
C GLY A 428 -10.41 -24.76 19.34
N GLN A 429 -10.54 -24.06 18.22
CA GLN A 429 -9.44 -23.35 17.57
C GLN A 429 -9.19 -22.01 18.28
N THR A 430 -7.93 -21.61 18.41
CA THR A 430 -7.59 -20.26 18.90
C THR A 430 -7.88 -19.21 17.83
N SER A 431 -8.24 -17.99 18.22
CA SER A 431 -8.46 -16.86 17.29
C SER A 431 -7.28 -16.67 16.33
N GLY A 432 -6.04 -16.75 16.85
CA GLY A 432 -4.83 -16.67 16.03
C GLY A 432 -4.72 -17.76 14.95
N SER A 433 -5.18 -18.97 15.23
CA SER A 433 -5.19 -20.06 14.23
C SER A 433 -6.26 -19.83 13.14
N VAL A 434 -7.41 -19.27 13.51
CA VAL A 434 -8.48 -18.88 12.57
C VAL A 434 -7.97 -17.79 11.65
N TRP A 435 -7.39 -16.70 12.20
CA TRP A 435 -6.85 -15.59 11.41
C TRP A 435 -5.67 -16.00 10.52
N SER A 436 -4.78 -16.88 11.01
CA SER A 436 -3.70 -17.43 10.19
C SER A 436 -4.21 -18.25 9.00
N SER A 437 -5.22 -19.10 9.22
CA SER A 437 -5.86 -19.88 8.16
C SER A 437 -6.57 -18.98 7.13
N TYR A 438 -7.31 -17.99 7.62
CA TYR A 438 -7.98 -16.98 6.78
C TYR A 438 -6.98 -16.20 5.90
N ARG A 439 -5.90 -15.68 6.48
CA ARG A 439 -4.84 -14.97 5.73
C ARG A 439 -4.17 -15.85 4.69
N LYS A 440 -3.92 -17.13 5.02
CA LYS A 440 -3.39 -18.11 4.06
C LYS A 440 -4.34 -18.32 2.88
N SER A 441 -5.65 -18.36 3.12
CA SER A 441 -6.66 -18.42 2.05
C SER A 441 -6.64 -17.18 1.15
N CYS A 442 -6.46 -15.99 1.74
CA CYS A 442 -6.32 -14.75 0.99
C CYS A 442 -5.06 -14.76 0.11
N VAL A 443 -3.90 -15.17 0.65
CA VAL A 443 -2.66 -15.32 -0.12
C VAL A 443 -2.83 -16.31 -1.27
N ASN A 444 -3.47 -17.47 -1.03
CA ASN A 444 -3.75 -18.44 -2.08
C ASN A 444 -4.63 -17.86 -3.19
N THR A 445 -5.62 -17.04 -2.83
CA THR A 445 -6.49 -16.35 -3.78
C THR A 445 -5.67 -15.37 -4.63
N VAL A 446 -4.89 -14.49 -4.00
CA VAL A 446 -4.02 -13.53 -4.70
C VAL A 446 -3.05 -14.26 -5.64
N MET A 447 -2.38 -15.31 -5.16
CA MET A 447 -1.42 -16.07 -5.97
C MET A 447 -2.07 -16.82 -7.14
N LYS A 448 -3.30 -17.31 -6.96
CA LYS A 448 -4.06 -17.99 -8.03
C LYS A 448 -4.42 -17.04 -9.17
N TRP A 449 -4.70 -15.77 -8.87
CA TRP A 449 -5.12 -14.76 -9.85
C TRP A 449 -4.01 -13.79 -10.26
N LEU A 450 -2.77 -14.02 -9.81
CA LEU A 450 -1.65 -13.13 -10.06
C LEU A 450 -1.29 -13.07 -11.55
N VAL A 451 -1.40 -11.87 -12.13
CA VAL A 451 -0.93 -11.58 -13.50
C VAL A 451 0.36 -10.76 -13.43
N PRO A 452 1.47 -11.17 -14.08
CA PRO A 452 2.71 -10.41 -14.07
C PRO A 452 2.56 -9.01 -14.68
N GLU A 453 2.94 -8.00 -13.92
CA GLU A 453 2.89 -6.61 -14.35
C GLU A 453 4.14 -6.18 -15.15
N SER A 454 4.06 -5.02 -15.81
CA SER A 454 5.21 -4.40 -16.46
C SER A 454 6.24 -3.93 -15.44
N SER A 455 7.54 -4.01 -15.78
CA SER A 455 8.62 -3.52 -14.90
C SER A 455 8.62 -2.01 -14.70
N SER A 456 7.78 -1.25 -15.41
CA SER A 456 7.59 0.17 -15.15
C SER A 456 6.59 0.43 -14.01
N ARG A 457 5.60 -0.46 -13.83
CA ARG A 457 4.43 -0.24 -12.97
C ARG A 457 4.54 -0.86 -11.57
N TYR A 458 5.63 -1.55 -11.27
CA TYR A 458 5.81 -2.12 -9.93
C TYR A 458 5.95 -1.01 -8.88
N ILE A 459 5.47 -1.29 -7.68
CA ILE A 459 5.74 -0.48 -6.49
C ILE A 459 7.13 -0.85 -5.99
N ASN A 460 8.04 0.12 -5.97
CA ASN A 460 9.36 -0.14 -5.39
C ASN A 460 9.23 -0.10 -3.88
N ARG A 461 9.69 -1.15 -3.21
CA ARG A 461 9.64 -1.28 -1.75
C ARG A 461 11.04 -1.53 -1.24
N MET A 462 11.54 -0.62 -0.42
CA MET A 462 12.88 -0.66 0.16
C MET A 462 12.79 -0.80 1.68
N THR A 463 13.48 -1.81 2.21
CA THR A 463 13.52 -2.11 3.65
C THR A 463 14.91 -2.67 3.97
N ASN A 464 15.52 -2.20 5.05
CA ASN A 464 16.73 -2.80 5.62
C ASN A 464 16.56 -2.93 7.14
N GLU A 465 16.54 -4.18 7.60
CA GLU A 465 16.20 -4.55 8.99
C GLU A 465 17.46 -4.75 9.85
N ALA A 466 18.57 -4.07 9.50
CA ALA A 466 19.85 -4.19 10.18
C ALA A 466 19.76 -4.03 11.70
N LEU A 467 18.98 -3.03 12.17
CA LEU A 467 18.75 -2.76 13.60
C LEU A 467 18.00 -3.89 14.32
N HIS A 468 17.13 -4.61 13.61
CA HIS A 468 16.18 -5.52 14.22
C HIS A 468 16.57 -6.99 14.13
N LYS A 469 17.19 -7.39 13.02
CA LYS A 469 17.62 -8.78 12.77
C LYS A 469 19.11 -9.00 13.00
N GLY A 470 19.86 -7.95 13.37
CA GLY A 470 21.31 -7.97 13.51
C GLY A 470 22.06 -8.28 12.21
N SER A 471 21.36 -8.28 11.07
CA SER A 471 21.93 -8.57 9.74
C SER A 471 21.42 -7.54 8.74
N SER A 472 22.35 -6.90 8.05
CA SER A 472 22.06 -5.94 6.98
C SER A 472 21.86 -6.67 5.65
N LEU A 473 21.29 -5.95 4.67
CA LEU A 473 21.31 -6.37 3.28
C LEU A 473 22.75 -6.62 2.80
N GLN A 474 22.93 -7.53 1.85
CA GLN A 474 24.24 -7.79 1.24
C GLN A 474 24.46 -6.97 -0.03
N VAL A 475 23.38 -6.67 -0.75
CA VAL A 475 23.42 -6.00 -2.06
C VAL A 475 22.22 -5.07 -2.21
N LEU A 476 22.46 -3.86 -2.72
CA LEU A 476 21.44 -2.98 -3.28
C LEU A 476 21.50 -3.10 -4.81
N ALA A 477 20.41 -3.53 -5.44
CA ALA A 477 20.39 -3.82 -6.87
C ALA A 477 19.49 -2.85 -7.64
N ASP A 478 20.06 -2.19 -8.64
CA ASP A 478 19.32 -1.57 -9.75
C ASP A 478 19.19 -2.62 -10.87
N SER A 479 18.00 -3.23 -10.95
CA SER A 479 17.71 -4.30 -11.92
C SER A 479 17.68 -3.78 -13.36
N ASP A 480 17.20 -2.55 -13.55
CA ASP A 480 17.00 -1.95 -14.87
C ASP A 480 18.34 -1.56 -15.51
N ARG A 481 19.30 -1.13 -14.69
CA ARG A 481 20.66 -0.79 -15.10
C ARG A 481 21.68 -1.90 -14.85
N CYS A 482 21.24 -3.04 -14.32
CA CYS A 482 22.10 -4.17 -13.98
C CYS A 482 23.31 -3.75 -13.11
N THR A 483 23.09 -2.84 -12.15
CA THR A 483 24.14 -2.27 -11.31
C THR A 483 23.92 -2.65 -9.85
N TRP A 484 24.96 -3.12 -9.17
CA TRP A 484 24.91 -3.55 -7.78
C TRP A 484 25.82 -2.68 -6.90
N ILE A 485 25.31 -2.27 -5.74
CA ILE A 485 26.13 -1.81 -4.63
C ILE A 485 26.27 -2.97 -3.65
N VAL A 486 27.51 -3.37 -3.36
CA VAL A 486 27.82 -4.44 -2.40
C VAL A 486 28.08 -3.79 -1.04
N LEU A 487 27.28 -4.15 -0.03
CA LEU A 487 27.29 -3.53 1.30
C LEU A 487 28.44 -4.04 2.18
#